data_AF-A0A7R9H868-F1
#
_entry.id   AF-A0A7R9H868-F1
#
_cell.length_a   1.000
_cell.length_b   1.000
_cell.length_c   1.000
_cell.angle_alpha   90.00
_cell.angle_beta   90.00
_cell.angle_gamma   90.00
#
_symmetry.space_group_name_H-M   'P 1'
#
loop_
_entity.id
_entity.type
_entity.pdbx_description
1 polymer ?
#
loop_
_entity_poly.entity_id
_entity_poly.type
_entity_poly.pdbx_seq_one_letter_code
_entity_poly.pdbx_strand_id
1 'polypeptide(L)'
;MNSTQIAALTPEHEDPNTGWYNRFARHPYYGKLGVNSGVMLMNLTRMRLFSWTDYVVPIYKEYKLTMTWGDQDIINIIFHFHPDKLYVYPCRYNYRPDHCMYMSVCHGAEQLGVAVLHGSRGSFHAEKLPAFRAIFKATEERKSPAGYSPALFRTKKVGVTSQITGKVAPTYSQLSVDEISRAPLTTGGERTTGGCH
;
A
#
# COMPACT_ATOMS: atom_id res chain seq x y z
N MET A 1 20.54 5.38 2.23
CA MET A 1 21.42 4.25 1.87
C MET A 1 22.87 4.64 2.16
N ASN A 2 23.60 3.83 2.92
CA ASN A 2 25.03 3.92 3.15
C ASN A 2 25.80 3.20 2.02
N SER A 3 27.10 2.98 2.22
CA SER A 3 27.99 2.32 1.24
C SER A 3 27.76 0.82 1.04
N THR A 4 27.10 0.11 1.96
CA THR A 4 26.92 -1.35 1.91
C THR A 4 25.62 -1.78 1.26
N GLN A 5 24.58 -0.96 1.33
CA GLN A 5 23.25 -1.34 0.88
C GLN A 5 23.15 -1.43 -0.64
N ILE A 6 22.52 -2.51 -1.11
CA ILE A 6 22.34 -2.83 -2.53
C ILE A 6 20.88 -2.72 -2.96
N ALA A 7 19.96 -2.80 -2.00
CA ALA A 7 18.53 -2.62 -2.24
C ALA A 7 17.85 -1.89 -1.08
N ALA A 8 16.63 -1.45 -1.34
CA ALA A 8 15.73 -1.02 -0.30
C ALA A 8 14.29 -1.44 -0.55
N LEU A 9 13.60 -1.81 0.53
CA LEU A 9 12.23 -2.37 0.56
C LEU A 9 11.51 -1.85 1.81
N THR A 10 10.18 -2.00 1.89
CA THR A 10 9.42 -1.82 3.14
C THR A 10 9.32 -3.12 3.92
N PRO A 11 9.01 -3.07 5.23
CA PRO A 11 8.51 -4.23 5.94
C PRO A 11 7.31 -4.86 5.22
N GLU A 12 7.15 -6.17 5.36
CA GLU A 12 5.95 -6.87 4.87
C GLU A 12 4.75 -6.50 5.76
N HIS A 13 4.93 -6.36 7.07
CA HIS A 13 3.89 -5.82 7.97
C HIS A 13 4.51 -4.83 8.95
N GLU A 14 3.67 -3.97 9.53
CA GLU A 14 4.05 -3.04 10.61
C GLU A 14 3.72 -3.60 12.01
N ASP A 15 2.80 -4.57 12.10
CA ASP A 15 2.35 -5.19 13.35
C ASP A 15 2.67 -6.71 13.38
N PRO A 16 3.43 -7.19 14.39
CA PRO A 16 3.72 -8.62 14.55
C PRO A 16 2.50 -9.52 14.73
N ASN A 17 1.36 -8.99 15.19
CA ASN A 17 0.16 -9.80 15.36
C ASN A 17 -0.49 -10.17 14.02
N THR A 18 -0.25 -9.36 12.99
CA THR A 18 -0.82 -9.56 11.64
C THR A 18 0.19 -10.09 10.63
N GLY A 19 1.50 -10.02 10.96
CA GLY A 19 2.58 -10.44 10.08
C GLY A 19 2.53 -11.91 9.63
N TRP A 20 2.64 -12.12 8.32
CA TRP A 20 2.68 -13.48 7.77
C TRP A 20 4.00 -14.19 8.07
N TYR A 21 5.14 -13.53 7.88
CA TYR A 21 6.46 -14.15 8.00
C TYR A 21 6.73 -14.70 9.41
N ASN A 22 6.48 -13.91 10.45
CA ASN A 22 6.74 -14.34 11.83
C ASN A 22 5.77 -15.42 12.33
N ARG A 23 4.62 -15.58 11.68
CA ARG A 23 3.58 -16.53 12.12
C ARG A 23 3.60 -17.84 11.34
N PHE A 24 4.00 -17.79 10.07
CA PHE A 24 3.77 -18.90 9.14
C PHE A 24 4.97 -19.29 8.29
N ALA A 25 5.99 -18.43 8.14
CA ALA A 25 7.13 -18.78 7.28
C ALA A 25 7.90 -19.97 7.85
N ARG A 26 8.24 -20.90 6.96
CA ARG A 26 9.04 -22.11 7.26
C ARG A 26 10.39 -22.08 6.55
N HIS A 27 10.88 -20.89 6.26
CA HIS A 27 12.17 -20.59 5.66
C HIS A 27 12.73 -19.31 6.28
N PRO A 28 14.03 -19.02 6.13
CA PRO A 28 14.61 -17.77 6.60
C PRO A 28 13.94 -16.54 5.98
N TYR A 29 13.84 -15.46 6.75
CA TYR A 29 13.33 -14.17 6.27
C TYR A 29 14.03 -13.02 6.96
N TYR A 30 13.95 -11.83 6.35
CA TYR A 30 14.66 -10.66 6.86
C TYR A 30 14.00 -10.08 8.12
N GLY A 31 14.80 -9.80 9.14
CA GLY A 31 14.35 -9.10 10.34
C GLY A 31 13.23 -9.85 11.08
N LYS A 32 12.29 -9.09 11.67
CA LYS A 32 11.20 -9.67 12.47
C LYS A 32 9.95 -9.99 11.66
N LEU A 33 9.68 -9.25 10.59
CA LEU A 33 8.41 -9.30 9.88
C LEU A 33 8.56 -9.60 8.38
N GLY A 34 9.79 -9.81 7.91
CA GLY A 34 10.09 -9.87 6.48
C GLY A 34 9.91 -8.53 5.77
N VAL A 35 10.15 -8.52 4.46
CA VAL A 35 9.99 -7.36 3.58
C VAL A 35 9.09 -7.64 2.39
N ASN A 36 8.43 -6.60 1.88
CA ASN A 36 7.52 -6.71 0.73
C ASN A 36 8.26 -6.39 -0.57
N SER A 37 8.18 -7.26 -1.59
CA SER A 37 8.89 -7.07 -2.88
C SER A 37 8.18 -6.13 -3.86
N GLY A 38 6.98 -5.65 -3.54
CA GLY A 38 6.15 -4.87 -4.46
C GLY A 38 6.74 -3.54 -4.92
N VAL A 39 7.53 -2.89 -4.07
CA VAL A 39 8.32 -1.71 -4.44
C VAL A 39 9.74 -1.90 -3.95
N MET A 40 10.68 -2.03 -4.88
CA MET A 40 12.08 -2.27 -4.57
C MET A 40 12.96 -1.25 -5.26
N LEU A 41 13.79 -0.55 -4.48
CA LEU A 41 14.87 0.27 -5.01
C LEU A 41 16.10 -0.62 -5.15
N MET A 42 16.78 -0.53 -6.29
CA MET A 42 17.92 -1.39 -6.63
C MET A 42 19.14 -0.57 -7.01
N ASN A 43 20.26 -0.80 -6.32
CA ASN A 43 21.57 -0.34 -6.78
C ASN A 43 22.19 -1.44 -7.65
N LEU A 44 21.90 -1.39 -8.94
CA LEU A 44 22.29 -2.44 -9.89
C LEU A 44 23.81 -2.65 -9.96
N THR A 45 24.61 -1.59 -9.80
CA THR A 45 26.08 -1.71 -9.77
C THR A 45 26.52 -2.58 -8.59
N ARG A 46 26.01 -2.31 -7.39
CA ARG A 46 26.36 -3.10 -6.21
C ARG A 46 25.76 -4.50 -6.24
N MET A 47 24.55 -4.68 -6.79
CA MET A 47 23.95 -6.01 -6.94
C MET A 47 24.76 -6.91 -7.88
N ARG A 48 25.34 -6.36 -8.95
CA ARG A 48 26.28 -7.10 -9.82
C ARG A 48 27.58 -7.45 -9.09
N LEU A 49 28.16 -6.52 -8.34
CA LEU A 49 29.36 -6.79 -7.52
C LEU A 49 29.10 -7.80 -6.40
N PHE A 50 27.87 -7.85 -5.90
CA PHE A 50 27.40 -8.82 -4.92
C PHE A 50 27.09 -10.19 -5.55
N SER A 51 27.15 -10.32 -6.89
CA SER A 51 26.75 -11.53 -7.61
C SER A 51 25.34 -12.00 -7.27
N TRP A 52 24.38 -11.08 -7.20
CA TRP A 52 22.98 -11.35 -6.81
C TRP A 52 22.38 -12.58 -7.51
N THR A 53 22.64 -12.74 -8.81
CA THR A 53 22.09 -13.84 -9.63
C THR A 53 22.51 -15.21 -9.16
N ASP A 54 23.68 -15.32 -8.53
CA ASP A 54 24.26 -16.59 -8.10
C ASP A 54 23.49 -17.18 -6.89
N TYR A 55 22.75 -16.34 -6.15
CA TYR A 55 21.93 -16.75 -5.01
C TYR A 55 20.54 -17.27 -5.42
N VAL A 56 19.98 -16.76 -6.51
CA VAL A 56 18.56 -16.95 -6.86
C VAL A 56 18.23 -18.44 -7.08
N VAL A 57 19.00 -19.12 -7.93
CA VAL A 57 18.73 -20.53 -8.28
C VAL A 57 18.99 -21.49 -7.12
N PRO A 58 20.11 -21.39 -6.37
CA PRO A 58 20.34 -22.22 -5.19
C PRO A 58 19.24 -22.07 -4.13
N ILE A 59 18.88 -20.83 -3.78
CA ILE A 59 17.82 -20.56 -2.79
C ILE A 59 16.49 -21.17 -3.26
N TYR A 60 16.12 -20.94 -4.52
CA TYR A 60 14.90 -21.55 -5.06
C TYR A 60 14.93 -23.07 -4.94
N LYS A 61 16.02 -23.73 -5.33
CA LYS A 61 16.14 -25.19 -5.27
C LYS A 61 16.00 -25.73 -3.84
N GLU A 62 16.58 -25.03 -2.88
CA GLU A 62 16.56 -25.40 -1.46
C GLU A 62 15.18 -25.19 -0.83
N TYR A 63 14.53 -24.05 -1.07
CA TYR A 63 13.32 -23.65 -0.36
C TYR A 63 12.02 -23.78 -1.16
N LYS A 64 12.03 -24.21 -2.43
CA LYS A 64 10.83 -24.30 -3.29
C LYS A 64 9.63 -25.02 -2.68
N LEU A 65 9.84 -25.95 -1.74
CA LEU A 65 8.75 -26.70 -1.08
C LEU A 65 8.14 -25.96 0.12
N THR A 66 8.82 -24.94 0.65
CA THR A 66 8.36 -24.15 1.80
C THR A 66 8.05 -22.69 1.44
N MET A 67 8.45 -22.23 0.25
CA MET A 67 8.13 -20.91 -0.28
C MET A 67 6.64 -20.77 -0.62
N THR A 68 6.06 -19.63 -0.26
CA THR A 68 4.66 -19.25 -0.55
C THR A 68 4.58 -18.04 -1.48
N TRP A 69 5.49 -17.07 -1.36
CA TRP A 69 5.45 -15.77 -2.05
C TRP A 69 6.54 -15.59 -3.11
N GLY A 70 7.09 -16.68 -3.65
CA GLY A 70 7.94 -16.66 -4.85
C GLY A 70 9.16 -15.75 -4.74
N ASP A 71 9.21 -14.71 -5.56
CA ASP A 71 10.30 -13.72 -5.58
C ASP A 71 10.52 -13.05 -4.22
N GLN A 72 9.43 -12.73 -3.51
CA GLN A 72 9.51 -12.09 -2.20
C GLN A 72 10.23 -12.97 -1.18
N ASP A 73 10.01 -14.29 -1.22
CA ASP A 73 10.68 -15.22 -0.30
C ASP A 73 12.16 -15.34 -0.63
N ILE A 74 12.54 -15.41 -1.91
CA ILE A 74 13.97 -15.41 -2.31
C ILE A 74 14.67 -14.15 -1.80
N ILE A 75 14.05 -12.98 -2.01
CA ILE A 75 14.58 -11.69 -1.55
C ILE A 75 14.75 -11.69 -0.01
N ASN A 76 13.74 -12.18 0.71
CA ASN A 76 13.78 -12.27 2.17
C ASN A 76 14.89 -13.21 2.65
N ILE A 77 15.11 -14.34 1.99
CA ILE A 77 16.17 -15.30 2.33
C ILE A 77 17.55 -14.68 2.06
N ILE A 78 17.76 -14.00 0.92
CA ILE A 78 19.02 -13.31 0.62
C ILE A 78 19.34 -12.32 1.73
N PHE A 79 18.39 -11.46 2.10
CA PHE A 79 18.67 -10.44 3.12
C PHE A 79 18.69 -10.98 4.55
N HIS A 80 18.09 -12.15 4.83
CA HIS A 80 18.31 -12.84 6.09
C HIS A 80 19.80 -13.13 6.33
N PHE A 81 20.50 -13.62 5.31
CA PHE A 81 21.94 -13.92 5.38
C PHE A 81 22.84 -12.70 5.13
N HIS A 82 22.29 -11.62 4.54
CA HIS A 82 23.02 -10.40 4.23
C HIS A 82 22.30 -9.13 4.74
N PRO A 83 22.06 -9.01 6.06
CA PRO A 83 21.20 -7.96 6.59
C PRO A 83 21.78 -6.54 6.40
N ASP A 84 23.10 -6.41 6.30
CA ASP A 84 23.79 -5.13 6.05
C ASP A 84 23.61 -4.61 4.61
N LYS A 85 23.09 -5.44 3.70
CA LYS A 85 22.86 -5.10 2.29
C LYS A 85 21.48 -4.49 2.03
N LEU A 86 20.58 -4.50 3.03
CA LEU A 86 19.24 -3.97 2.90
C LEU A 86 19.06 -2.65 3.65
N TYR A 87 18.49 -1.66 3.00
CA TYR A 87 17.94 -0.48 3.65
C TYR A 87 16.42 -0.63 3.74
N VAL A 88 15.85 -0.55 4.95
CA VAL A 88 14.39 -0.60 5.12
C VAL A 88 13.85 0.82 5.13
N TYR A 89 12.97 1.15 4.17
CA TYR A 89 12.32 2.45 4.11
C TYR A 89 10.87 2.39 4.63
N PRO A 90 10.25 3.53 5.00
CA PRO A 90 8.94 3.53 5.65
C PRO A 90 7.79 3.01 4.76
N CYS A 91 6.78 2.39 5.38
CA CYS A 91 5.58 1.85 4.74
C CYS A 91 4.83 2.79 3.77
N ARG A 92 4.94 4.12 3.95
CA ARG A 92 4.27 5.12 3.09
C ARG A 92 4.69 5.07 1.62
N TYR A 93 5.85 4.47 1.33
CA TYR A 93 6.40 4.29 -0.01
C TYR A 93 6.05 2.92 -0.63
N ASN A 94 5.22 2.12 0.05
CA ASN A 94 4.64 0.89 -0.46
C ASN A 94 3.31 0.65 0.27
N TYR A 95 2.41 1.62 0.23
CA TYR A 95 1.18 1.58 1.02
C TYR A 95 0.17 0.63 0.37
N ARG A 96 -0.26 -0.39 1.12
CA ARG A 96 -1.15 -1.47 0.67
C ARG A 96 -2.43 -1.51 1.51
N PRO A 97 -3.49 -2.20 1.04
CA PRO A 97 -4.72 -2.35 1.81
C PRO A 97 -4.51 -2.96 3.21
N ASP A 98 -3.50 -3.82 3.36
CA ASP A 98 -3.14 -4.44 4.64
C ASP A 98 -2.83 -3.40 5.73
N HIS A 99 -2.40 -2.19 5.36
CA HIS A 99 -2.09 -1.11 6.31
C HIS A 99 -3.30 -0.37 6.88
N CYS A 100 -4.50 -0.62 6.37
CA CYS A 100 -5.74 0.06 6.79
C CYS A 100 -6.97 -0.85 6.85
N MET A 101 -6.79 -2.17 6.72
CA MET A 101 -7.91 -3.11 6.65
C MET A 101 -8.73 -3.18 7.96
N TYR A 102 -8.07 -3.11 9.12
CA TYR A 102 -8.74 -3.14 10.43
C TYR A 102 -8.57 -1.85 11.21
N MET A 103 -7.34 -1.33 11.18
CA MET A 103 -6.93 -0.04 11.71
C MET A 103 -5.76 0.46 10.88
N SER A 104 -5.46 1.74 10.98
CA SER A 104 -4.26 2.29 10.35
C SER A 104 -3.04 1.88 11.18
N VAL A 105 -2.13 1.14 10.54
CA VAL A 105 -0.87 0.65 11.17
C VAL A 105 0.37 1.29 10.57
N CYS A 106 0.23 2.10 9.52
CA CYS A 106 1.34 2.79 8.88
C CYS A 106 1.41 4.25 9.36
N HIS A 107 2.02 4.49 10.51
CA HIS A 107 2.13 5.83 11.12
C HIS A 107 2.80 6.87 10.20
N GLY A 108 3.77 6.44 9.39
CA GLY A 108 4.40 7.33 8.41
C GLY A 108 3.41 7.85 7.36
N ALA A 109 2.39 7.07 6.99
CA ALA A 109 1.32 7.52 6.11
C ALA A 109 0.31 8.40 6.84
N GLU A 110 0.01 8.14 8.11
CA GLU A 110 -0.87 9.00 8.92
C GLU A 110 -0.30 10.42 9.08
N GLN A 111 1.00 10.50 9.37
CA GLN A 111 1.66 11.78 9.69
C GLN A 111 2.04 12.56 8.44
N LEU A 112 2.51 11.88 7.39
CA LEU A 112 3.11 12.52 6.22
C LEU A 112 2.34 12.28 4.92
N GLY A 113 1.29 11.45 4.95
CA GLY A 113 0.54 11.01 3.78
C GLY A 113 1.20 9.83 3.04
N VAL A 114 0.40 9.13 2.25
CA VAL A 114 0.87 8.08 1.34
C VAL A 114 1.70 8.69 0.21
N ALA A 115 2.89 8.15 -0.06
CA ALA A 115 3.77 8.59 -1.13
C ALA A 115 3.67 7.69 -2.37
N VAL A 116 3.55 6.37 -2.17
CA VAL A 116 3.36 5.39 -3.24
C VAL A 116 2.25 4.44 -2.81
N LEU A 117 1.21 4.35 -3.63
CA LEU A 117 0.09 3.44 -3.44
C LEU A 117 0.35 2.16 -4.25
N HIS A 118 0.33 1.01 -3.59
CA HIS A 118 0.56 -0.28 -4.23
C HIS A 118 -0.76 -1.05 -4.37
N GLY A 119 -1.14 -1.30 -5.63
CA GLY A 119 -2.33 -2.05 -6.06
C GLY A 119 -2.31 -3.55 -5.77
N SER A 120 -1.77 -3.98 -4.63
CA SER A 120 -1.63 -5.39 -4.29
C SER A 120 -2.98 -6.09 -4.25
N ARG A 121 -2.99 -7.41 -4.54
CA ARG A 121 -4.20 -8.27 -4.53
C ARG A 121 -5.36 -7.72 -5.40
N GLY A 122 -5.05 -6.97 -6.46
CA GLY A 122 -6.05 -6.39 -7.36
C GLY A 122 -6.82 -5.20 -6.76
N SER A 123 -6.29 -4.56 -5.71
CA SER A 123 -6.98 -3.49 -4.96
C SER A 123 -7.36 -2.26 -5.77
N PHE A 124 -6.68 -2.00 -6.89
CA PHE A 124 -7.07 -0.93 -7.83
C PHE A 124 -8.36 -1.21 -8.61
N HIS A 125 -8.78 -2.47 -8.67
CA HIS A 125 -9.95 -2.89 -9.44
C HIS A 125 -11.06 -3.45 -8.54
N ALA A 126 -10.73 -3.83 -7.30
CA ALA A 126 -11.68 -4.38 -6.35
C ALA A 126 -12.73 -3.34 -5.89
N GLU A 127 -14.00 -3.74 -5.88
CA GLU A 127 -15.09 -2.87 -5.40
C GLU A 127 -15.04 -2.66 -3.89
N LYS A 128 -14.50 -3.64 -3.16
CA LYS A 128 -14.37 -3.62 -1.70
C LYS A 128 -13.33 -2.62 -1.19
N LEU A 129 -12.52 -2.02 -2.07
CA LEU A 129 -11.48 -1.05 -1.72
C LEU A 129 -11.68 0.26 -2.51
N PRO A 130 -12.79 0.99 -2.26
CA PRO A 130 -13.20 2.13 -3.08
C PRO A 130 -12.17 3.26 -3.09
N ALA A 131 -11.46 3.51 -1.98
CA ALA A 131 -10.41 4.53 -1.94
C ALA A 131 -9.23 4.22 -2.88
N PHE A 132 -8.76 2.97 -2.90
CA PHE A 132 -7.68 2.53 -3.79
C PHE A 132 -8.12 2.62 -5.26
N ARG A 133 -9.33 2.14 -5.57
CA ARG A 133 -9.93 2.23 -6.90
C ARG A 133 -10.10 3.67 -7.37
N ALA A 134 -10.56 4.57 -6.49
CA ALA A 134 -10.76 5.98 -6.82
C ALA A 134 -9.44 6.69 -7.15
N ILE A 135 -8.39 6.49 -6.33
CA ILE A 135 -7.06 7.06 -6.60
C ILE A 135 -6.49 6.54 -7.91
N PHE A 136 -6.60 5.23 -8.16
CA PHE A 136 -6.15 4.62 -9.41
C PHE A 136 -6.87 5.21 -10.63
N LYS A 137 -8.21 5.29 -10.60
CA LYS A 137 -9.01 5.90 -11.68
C LYS A 137 -8.62 7.36 -11.93
N ALA A 138 -8.54 8.17 -10.87
CA ALA A 138 -8.14 9.57 -11.00
C ALA A 138 -6.72 9.72 -11.60
N THR A 139 -5.82 8.77 -11.32
CA THR A 139 -4.47 8.76 -11.89
C THR A 139 -4.48 8.35 -13.37
N GLU A 140 -5.29 7.36 -13.74
CA GLU A 140 -5.48 6.94 -15.15
C GLU A 140 -6.12 8.04 -16.00
N GLU A 141 -7.16 8.69 -15.50
CA GLU A 141 -7.85 9.81 -16.16
C GLU A 141 -6.92 11.02 -16.37
N ARG A 142 -5.95 11.22 -15.47
CA ARG A 142 -4.94 12.28 -15.57
C ARG A 142 -3.86 12.01 -16.61
N LYS A 143 -3.81 10.81 -17.24
CA LYS A 143 -2.88 10.54 -18.34
C LYS A 143 -3.20 11.31 -19.63
N SER A 144 -4.27 12.11 -19.68
CA SER A 144 -4.42 13.16 -20.70
C SER A 144 -3.35 14.26 -20.52
N PRO A 145 -2.72 14.77 -21.60
CA PRO A 145 -1.38 15.37 -21.61
C PRO A 145 -1.23 16.78 -21.02
N ALA A 146 -1.94 17.11 -19.93
CA ALA A 146 -1.84 18.40 -19.28
C ALA A 146 -1.23 18.26 -17.87
N GLY A 147 0.05 18.58 -17.75
CA GLY A 147 0.63 19.25 -16.58
C GLY A 147 0.52 18.54 -15.23
N TYR A 148 1.63 17.95 -14.80
CA TYR A 148 1.85 17.58 -13.41
C TYR A 148 1.73 18.84 -12.52
N SER A 149 0.72 18.88 -11.64
CA SER A 149 0.65 19.86 -10.55
C SER A 149 0.63 19.11 -9.22
N PRO A 150 1.63 19.30 -8.34
CA PRO A 150 1.78 18.56 -7.09
C PRO A 150 0.74 18.93 -6.02
N ALA A 151 -0.22 19.80 -6.33
CA ALA A 151 -1.13 20.39 -5.35
C ALA A 151 -2.24 19.44 -4.83
N LEU A 152 -2.44 18.24 -5.38
CA LEU A 152 -3.59 17.39 -5.03
C LEU A 152 -3.38 16.47 -3.81
N PHE A 153 -2.13 16.20 -3.41
CA PHE A 153 -1.85 15.45 -2.16
C PHE A 153 -1.71 16.35 -0.92
N ARG A 154 -1.97 17.66 -1.05
CA ARG A 154 -2.35 18.45 0.13
C ARG A 154 -3.76 18.01 0.46
N THR A 155 -3.90 17.16 1.48
CA THR A 155 -5.19 16.83 2.07
C THR A 155 -5.93 18.14 2.32
N LYS A 156 -6.86 18.52 1.42
CA LYS A 156 -8.03 19.25 1.88
C LYS A 156 -8.58 18.32 2.93
N LYS A 157 -8.59 18.76 4.20
CA LYS A 157 -9.40 18.13 5.24
C LYS A 157 -10.75 17.87 4.57
N VAL A 158 -11.05 16.62 4.26
CA VAL A 158 -12.39 16.24 3.86
C VAL A 158 -13.18 16.53 5.13
N GLY A 159 -13.88 17.65 5.12
CA GLY A 159 -14.74 18.04 6.23
C GLY A 159 -15.76 16.93 6.41
N VAL A 160 -15.61 16.15 7.46
CA VAL A 160 -16.69 15.30 7.95
C VAL A 160 -17.73 16.26 8.50
N THR A 161 -18.69 16.66 7.67
CA THR A 161 -19.94 17.23 8.19
C THR A 161 -20.67 16.09 8.89
N SER A 162 -20.51 16.04 10.21
CA SER A 162 -21.38 15.30 11.11
C SER A 162 -22.81 15.81 10.91
N GLN A 163 -23.64 15.05 10.21
CA GLN A 163 -25.08 15.27 10.21
C GLN A 163 -25.68 14.71 11.51
N ILE A 164 -25.38 15.35 12.64
CA ILE A 164 -26.16 15.23 13.86
C ILE A 164 -26.15 16.61 14.53
N THR A 165 -27.11 17.47 14.14
CA THR A 165 -27.91 18.38 14.98
C THR A 165 -28.65 19.39 14.09
N GLY A 166 -29.87 19.74 14.46
CA GLY A 166 -30.88 20.37 13.61
C GLY A 166 -30.69 21.84 13.22
N LYS A 167 -31.50 22.23 12.22
CA LYS A 167 -31.97 23.58 11.85
C LYS A 167 -30.93 24.67 11.52
N VAL A 168 -30.78 24.96 10.22
CA VAL A 168 -30.69 26.34 9.68
C VAL A 168 -31.40 26.38 8.30
N ALA A 169 -32.19 27.44 8.06
CA ALA A 169 -33.02 27.70 6.88
C ALA A 169 -32.20 28.06 5.61
N PRO A 170 -32.79 28.01 4.39
CA PRO A 170 -32.04 28.07 3.14
C PRO A 170 -31.81 29.51 2.66
N THR A 171 -30.64 29.78 2.09
CA THR A 171 -30.44 30.89 1.15
C THR A 171 -30.14 30.32 -0.23
N TYR A 172 -31.07 30.59 -1.15
CA TYR A 172 -31.01 30.28 -2.57
C TYR A 172 -29.87 31.06 -3.27
N SER A 173 -29.13 30.39 -4.15
CA SER A 173 -28.73 30.97 -5.43
C SER A 173 -28.56 29.86 -6.48
N GLN A 174 -29.25 30.06 -7.59
CA GLN A 174 -29.52 29.18 -8.72
C GLN A 174 -28.27 28.58 -9.39
N LEU A 175 -28.36 27.36 -9.91
CA LEU A 175 -28.44 27.10 -11.35
C LEU A 175 -28.74 25.62 -11.65
N SER A 176 -29.75 25.45 -12.50
CA SER A 176 -30.31 24.25 -13.10
C SER A 176 -29.37 23.57 -14.09
N VAL A 177 -29.43 22.23 -14.22
CA VAL A 177 -29.89 21.50 -15.44
C VAL A 177 -30.30 20.07 -15.04
N ASP A 178 -31.59 19.80 -15.21
CA ASP A 178 -32.31 18.56 -15.53
C ASP A 178 -32.21 17.25 -14.71
N GLU A 179 -33.41 16.74 -14.47
CA GLU A 179 -33.83 15.53 -13.77
C GLU A 179 -33.36 14.25 -14.46
N ILE A 180 -32.78 13.33 -13.68
CA ILE A 180 -32.88 11.88 -13.97
C ILE A 180 -33.41 11.16 -12.72
N SER A 181 -34.73 10.98 -12.75
CA SER A 181 -35.49 9.78 -12.37
C SER A 181 -35.14 9.01 -11.10
N ARG A 182 -36.00 9.24 -10.09
CA ARG A 182 -36.57 8.30 -9.08
C ARG A 182 -36.09 6.83 -9.09
N ALA A 183 -35.54 6.39 -7.95
CA ALA A 183 -35.82 5.09 -7.32
C ALA A 183 -35.56 5.18 -5.79
N PRO A 184 -36.29 4.42 -4.94
CA PRO A 184 -36.45 4.72 -3.51
C PRO A 184 -35.32 4.19 -2.62
N LEU A 185 -35.11 4.91 -1.51
CA LEU A 185 -34.37 4.48 -0.34
C LEU A 185 -34.98 3.20 0.26
N THR A 186 -34.22 2.11 0.28
CA THR A 186 -34.41 1.04 1.25
C THR A 186 -33.39 1.20 2.36
N THR A 187 -33.92 1.39 3.56
CA THR A 187 -33.22 1.39 4.83
C THR A 187 -32.67 0.00 5.13
N GLY A 188 -31.35 -0.13 5.21
CA GLY A 188 -30.66 -1.32 5.69
C GLY A 188 -29.36 -0.91 6.35
N GLY A 189 -29.37 -0.79 7.67
CA GLY A 189 -28.18 -0.49 8.45
C GLY A 189 -27.24 -1.69 8.46
N GLU A 190 -26.17 -1.61 7.67
CA GLU A 190 -24.98 -2.43 7.88
C GLU A 190 -23.88 -1.53 8.42
N ARG A 191 -23.47 -1.84 9.65
CA ARG A 191 -22.30 -1.26 10.30
C ARG A 191 -21.08 -1.80 9.54
N THR A 192 -20.59 -1.07 8.55
CA THR A 192 -19.40 -1.47 7.78
C THR A 192 -18.18 -1.40 8.70
N THR A 193 -17.77 -2.57 9.18
CA THR A 193 -16.53 -2.77 9.93
C THR A 193 -15.33 -2.59 9.00
N GLY A 194 -14.42 -1.69 9.35
CA GLY A 194 -13.01 -1.70 8.93
C GLY A 194 -12.78 -1.66 7.43
N GLY A 195 -12.72 -0.47 6.85
CA GLY A 195 -12.23 -0.26 5.49
C GLY A 195 -11.21 0.88 5.47
N CYS A 196 -10.32 0.84 4.48
CA CYS A 196 -9.53 2.01 4.08
C CYS A 196 -10.49 3.08 3.55
N HIS A 197 -11.04 3.90 4.44
CA HIS A 197 -11.99 4.98 4.12
C HIS A 197 -11.29 6.21 3.57
#